data_AF-A0A1F7G8F8-F1
#
_entry.id   AF-A0A1F7G8F8-F1
#
_cell.length_a   1.000
_cell.length_b   1.000
_cell.length_c   1.000
_cell.angle_alpha   90.00
_cell.angle_beta   90.00
_cell.angle_gamma   90.00
#
_symmetry.space_group_name_H-M   'P 1'
#
loop_
_entity.id
_entity.type
_entity.pdbx_description
1 polymer ?
#
loop_
_entity_poly.entity_id
_entity_poly.type
_entity_poly.pdbx_seq_one_letter_code
_entity_poly.pdbx_strand_id
1 'polypeptide(L)' 'MDLFTYVFFAFVYIMIMHFAMGIKDDFNIFLMVTIFVIGAAMGAFLDFYLFGFAAAVVLSLVLW' A
#
# COMPACT_ATOMS: atom_id res chain seq x y z
N MET A 1 7.64 11.28 7.67
CA MET A 1 7.18 9.90 7.86
C MET A 1 8.39 9.01 7.62
N ASP A 2 8.76 8.24 8.63
CA ASP A 2 9.86 7.29 8.61
C ASP A 2 9.43 5.94 8.02
N LEU A 3 10.39 5.11 7.62
CA LEU A 3 10.14 3.82 6.99
C LEU A 3 9.32 2.89 7.91
N PHE A 4 9.59 2.90 9.20
CA PHE A 4 8.85 2.07 10.16
C PHE A 4 7.36 2.47 10.20
N THR A 5 7.10 3.76 10.37
CA THR A 5 5.73 4.31 10.28
C THR A 5 5.07 3.98 8.93
N TYR A 6 5.81 4.03 7.82
CA TYR A 6 5.31 3.59 6.50
C TYR A 6 4.85 2.15 6.49
N VAL A 7 5.70 1.23 6.91
CA VAL A 7 5.39 -0.20 6.90
C VAL A 7 4.20 -0.49 7.78
N PHE A 8 4.11 0.14 8.96
CA PHE A 8 2.97 -0.01 9.85
C PHE A 8 1.66 0.44 9.20
N PHE A 9 1.61 1.64 8.61
CA PHE A 9 0.39 2.14 7.94
C PHE A 9 0.02 1.32 6.70
N ALA A 10 1.02 0.90 5.90
CA ALA A 10 0.79 0.04 4.76
C ALA A 10 0.17 -1.30 5.17
N PHE A 11 0.70 -1.92 6.23
CA PHE A 11 0.17 -3.17 6.77
C PHE A 11 -1.28 -3.01 7.25
N VAL A 12 -1.56 -1.99 8.05
CA VAL A 12 -2.92 -1.69 8.53
C VAL A 12 -3.89 -1.48 7.37
N TYR A 13 -3.48 -0.72 6.35
CA TYR A 13 -4.30 -0.47 5.17
C TYR A 13 -4.59 -1.76 4.38
N ILE A 14 -3.57 -2.57 4.11
CA ILE A 14 -3.73 -3.86 3.42
C ILE A 14 -4.69 -4.77 4.18
N MET A 15 -4.58 -4.83 5.52
CA MET A 15 -5.50 -5.63 6.33
C MET A 15 -6.94 -5.12 6.27
N ILE A 16 -7.15 -3.80 6.39
CA ILE A 16 -8.49 -3.19 6.28
C ILE A 16 -9.11 -3.54 4.92
N MET A 17 -8.33 -3.38 3.85
CA MET A 17 -8.77 -3.65 2.49
C MET A 17 -9.05 -5.14 2.27
N HIS A 18 -8.21 -6.02 2.80
CA HIS A 18 -8.43 -7.46 2.78
C HIS A 18 -9.73 -7.86 3.48
N PHE A 19 -10.02 -7.32 4.68
CA PHE A 19 -11.27 -7.63 5.38
C PHE A 19 -12.50 -6.96 4.74
N ALA A 20 -12.36 -5.75 4.21
CA ALA A 20 -13.45 -5.04 3.57
C ALA A 20 -13.86 -5.69 2.23
N MET A 21 -12.89 -6.20 1.47
CA MET A 21 -13.12 -6.79 0.15
C MET A 21 -13.15 -8.30 0.11
N GLY A 22 -12.55 -9.00 1.08
CA GLY A 22 -12.40 -10.46 1.07
C GLY A 22 -13.72 -11.25 1.05
N ILE A 23 -14.86 -10.56 1.07
CA ILE A 23 -16.19 -11.12 0.81
C ILE A 23 -16.41 -11.36 -0.70
N LYS A 24 -15.65 -10.70 -1.57
CA LYS A 24 -15.66 -10.86 -3.03
C LYS A 24 -14.34 -11.53 -3.46
N ASP A 25 -14.44 -12.67 -4.13
CA ASP A 25 -13.32 -13.57 -4.52
C ASP A 25 -12.21 -12.94 -5.40
N ASP A 26 -12.32 -11.65 -5.75
CA ASP A 26 -11.41 -10.96 -6.67
C ASP A 26 -10.20 -10.30 -5.98
N PHE A 27 -10.11 -10.31 -4.64
CA PHE A 27 -9.05 -9.61 -3.93
C PHE A 27 -7.69 -10.33 -4.00
N ASN A 28 -6.74 -9.76 -4.75
CA ASN A 28 -5.37 -10.29 -4.85
C ASN A 28 -4.41 -9.61 -3.86
N ILE A 29 -4.15 -10.27 -2.73
CA ILE A 29 -3.26 -9.75 -1.67
C ILE A 29 -1.82 -9.52 -2.17
N PHE A 30 -1.33 -10.34 -3.11
CA PHE A 30 0.01 -10.20 -3.65
C PHE A 30 0.17 -8.93 -4.47
N LEU A 31 -0.85 -8.59 -5.28
CA LEU A 31 -0.86 -7.37 -6.06
C LEU A 31 -0.86 -6.14 -5.13
N MET A 32 -1.67 -6.18 -4.07
CA MET A 32 -1.75 -5.12 -3.07
C MET A 32 -0.41 -4.88 -2.38
N VAL A 33 0.23 -5.95 -1.89
CA VAL A 33 1.56 -5.88 -1.24
C VAL A 33 2.60 -5.31 -2.22
N THR A 34 2.57 -5.75 -3.48
CA THR A 34 3.51 -5.27 -4.51
C THR A 34 3.39 -3.77 -4.74
N ILE A 35 2.16 -3.24 -4.80
CA ILE A 35 1.93 -1.79 -4.94
C ILE A 35 2.54 -1.01 -3.78
N PHE A 36 2.38 -1.50 -2.54
CA PHE A 36 2.97 -0.85 -1.37
C PHE A 36 4.49 -0.98 -1.30
N VAL A 37 5.08 -2.06 -1.82
CA VAL A 37 6.54 -2.17 -1.96
C VAL A 37 7.06 -1.16 -2.99
N ILE A 38 6.38 -1.01 -4.13
CA ILE A 38 6.73 0.00 -5.13
C ILE A 38 6.60 1.41 -4.56
N GLY A 39 5.53 1.70 -3.82
CA GLY A 39 5.37 2.98 -3.13
C GLY A 39 6.46 3.25 -2.11
N ALA A 40 6.91 2.24 -1.37
CA ALA A 40 8.04 2.36 -0.45
C ALA A 40 9.35 2.70 -1.19
N ALA A 41 9.59 2.04 -2.33
CA ALA A 41 10.75 2.32 -3.18
C ALA A 41 10.70 3.74 -3.77
N MET A 42 9.53 4.20 -4.22
CA MET A 42 9.33 5.58 -4.68
C MET A 42 9.55 6.60 -3.56
N GLY A 43 9.03 6.31 -2.36
CA GLY A 43 9.22 7.14 -1.17
C GLY A 43 10.69 7.23 -0.76
N ALA A 44 11.43 6.13 -0.86
CA ALA A 44 12.87 6.10 -0.59
C ALA A 44 13.67 6.87 -1.65
N PHE A 45 13.32 6.77 -2.93
CA PHE A 45 13.99 7.49 -4.01
C PHE A 45 13.85 9.02 -3.92
N LEU A 46 12.73 9.49 -3.39
CA LEU A 46 12.42 10.92 -3.26
C LEU A 46 12.68 11.47 -1.84
N ASP A 47 13.24 10.67 -0.94
CA ASP A 47 13.38 10.98 0.50
C ASP A 47 12.06 11.44 1.16
N PHE A 48 10.92 10.97 0.63
CA PHE A 48 9.59 11.40 1.07
C PHE A 48 8.58 10.25 1.07
N TYR A 49 8.64 9.43 2.13
CA TYR A 49 7.76 8.26 2.31
C TYR A 49 6.27 8.58 2.36
N LEU A 50 5.88 9.79 2.79
CA LEU A 50 4.47 10.19 2.78
C LEU A 50 3.92 10.23 1.35
N PHE A 51 4.72 10.73 0.39
CA PHE A 51 4.36 10.70 -1.02
C PHE A 51 4.29 9.27 -1.55
N GLY A 52 5.28 8.42 -1.23
CA GLY A 52 5.25 7.01 -1.59
C GLY A 52 4.02 6.28 -1.07
N PHE A 53 3.52 6.68 0.11
CA PHE A 53 2.33 6.08 0.71
C PHE A 53 1.06 6.53 0.00
N ALA A 54 0.93 7.85 -0.22
CA ALA A 54 -0.19 8.41 -0.97
C ALA A 54 -0.25 7.82 -2.40
N ALA A 55 0.89 7.69 -3.07
CA ALA A 55 0.98 7.08 -4.38
C ALA A 55 0.55 5.60 -4.37
N ALA A 56 1.02 4.81 -3.38
CA ALA A 56 0.59 3.42 -3.23
C ALA A 56 -0.91 3.29 -2.96
N VAL A 57 -1.49 4.15 -2.12
CA VAL A 57 -2.94 4.16 -1.85
C VAL A 57 -3.71 4.46 -3.13
N VAL A 58 -3.33 5.50 -3.88
CA VAL A 58 -3.98 5.85 -5.16
C VAL A 58 -3.86 4.71 -6.16
N LEU A 59 -2.65 4.15 -6.34
CA LEU A 59 -2.42 3.01 -7.24
C LEU A 59 -3.20 1.78 -6.81
N SER A 60 -3.32 1.52 -5.51
CA SER A 60 -4.10 0.39 -4.99
C SER A 60 -5.57 0.50 -5.38
N LEU A 61 -6.16 1.71 -5.35
CA LEU A 61 -7.56 1.91 -5.74
C LEU A 61 -7.78 1.79 -7.25
N VAL A 62 -6.77 2.12 -8.06
CA VAL A 62 -6.85 2.02 -9.54
C VAL A 62 -6.66 0.57 -10.00
N LEU A 63 -5.81 -0.19 -9.32
CA LEU A 63 -5.40 -1.55 -9.68
C LEU A 63 -6.08 -2.64 -8.84
N TRP A 64 -7.24 -2.36 -8.25
CA TRP A 64 -8.04 -3.32 -7.47
C TRP A 64 -8.26 -4.64 -8.22
#